data_AF-A0A370NQ56-F1
#
_entry.id   AF-A0A370NQ56-F1
#
_cell.length_a   1.000
_cell.length_b   1.000
_cell.length_c   1.000
_cell.angle_alpha   90.00
_cell.angle_beta   90.00
_cell.angle_gamma   90.00
#
_symmetry.space_group_name_H-M   'P 1'
#
loop_
_entity.id
_entity.type
_entity.pdbx_description
1 polymer ?
#
loop_
_entity_poly.entity_id
_entity_poly.type
_entity_poly.pdbx_seq_one_letter_code
_entity_poly.pdbx_strand_id
1 'polypeptide(L)'
;MPGTSTASGEQGERRAIRRALAHWRALGRLAPAGVASPWARTEPVATDWRRWLDTALMALGTALLCAGVIVFFAFNWQDLHKFSKFGLLAGALTLLAGFAWLRPAGDTAGRAALGGAQVLAGVLLAVIGQTYQTGADAWQLFALWALLAVPWALAARAAPHWWLVIVVGNVALLRYFSIRFGMEGVFVLLFDARYMRTASLVLLGAVVLQLALWELLCARAPALGFRGQTGGRMLAALACVHAGSLGLASLLGSHFDGAAFALALVVLAALIWWFRQRAFDIVVLSLACLTGIVLAVAAIAKVLFEGKDDFGAFLLLGLLTIGLAAGAAAWLMRAWRSQLERA
;
A
#
# COMPACT_ATOMS: atom_id res chain seq x y z
N MET A 1 -28.76 -12.42 -11.39
CA MET A 1 -29.08 -12.21 -9.96
C MET A 1 -28.66 -10.80 -9.53
N PRO A 2 -29.59 -9.94 -9.11
CA PRO A 2 -29.33 -8.55 -8.69
C PRO A 2 -29.18 -8.49 -7.17
N GLY A 3 -27.97 -8.68 -6.64
CA GLY A 3 -27.75 -8.67 -5.18
C GLY A 3 -26.52 -7.88 -4.71
N THR A 4 -25.62 -7.52 -5.63
CA THR A 4 -24.38 -6.83 -5.28
C THR A 4 -24.43 -5.32 -5.50
N SER A 5 -25.38 -4.79 -6.29
CA SER A 5 -25.50 -3.34 -6.51
C SER A 5 -26.24 -2.62 -5.39
N THR A 6 -27.25 -3.25 -4.78
CA THR A 6 -28.09 -2.66 -3.72
C THR A 6 -27.31 -2.40 -2.43
N ALA A 7 -26.47 -3.34 -1.99
CA ALA A 7 -25.68 -3.20 -0.76
C ALA A 7 -24.63 -2.07 -0.85
N SER A 8 -24.04 -1.86 -2.03
CA SER A 8 -23.12 -0.73 -2.27
C SER A 8 -23.84 0.62 -2.32
N GLY A 9 -25.09 0.63 -2.82
CA GLY A 9 -25.97 1.79 -2.85
C GLY A 9 -26.40 2.23 -1.45
N GLU A 10 -26.89 1.29 -0.64
CA GLU A 10 -27.31 1.57 0.75
C GLU A 10 -26.16 2.06 1.63
N GLN A 11 -24.96 1.49 1.50
CA GLN A 11 -23.79 1.98 2.23
C GLN A 11 -23.38 3.39 1.77
N GLY A 12 -23.49 3.67 0.47
CA GLY A 12 -23.28 5.01 -0.09
C GLY A 12 -24.29 6.02 0.47
N GLU A 13 -25.56 5.65 0.53
CA GLU A 13 -26.66 6.46 1.05
C GLU A 13 -26.50 6.74 2.55
N ARG A 14 -26.24 5.72 3.38
CA ARG A 14 -25.96 5.91 4.82
C ARG A 14 -24.76 6.84 5.05
N ARG A 15 -23.72 6.75 4.21
CA ARG A 15 -22.54 7.63 4.30
C ARG A 15 -22.88 9.06 3.88
N ALA A 16 -23.72 9.26 2.87
CA ALA A 16 -24.21 10.57 2.47
C ALA A 16 -25.07 11.21 3.57
N ILE A 17 -25.98 10.45 4.18
CA ILE A 17 -26.81 10.93 5.31
C ILE A 17 -25.93 11.36 6.49
N ARG A 18 -24.92 10.56 6.86
CA ARG A 18 -23.97 10.95 7.93
C ARG A 18 -23.26 12.27 7.62
N ARG A 19 -22.81 12.46 6.38
CA ARG A 19 -22.17 13.71 5.94
C ARG A 19 -23.13 14.88 6.01
N ALA A 20 -24.35 14.73 5.50
CA ALA A 20 -25.37 15.77 5.54
C ALA A 20 -25.75 16.17 6.98
N LEU A 21 -25.96 15.19 7.87
CA LEU A 21 -26.26 15.43 9.29
C LEU A 21 -25.11 16.16 10.00
N ALA A 22 -23.87 15.74 9.76
CA ALA A 22 -22.69 16.40 10.32
C ALA A 22 -22.54 17.85 9.79
N HIS A 23 -22.80 18.06 8.50
CA HIS A 23 -22.72 19.36 7.86
C HIS A 23 -23.80 20.32 8.38
N TRP A 24 -25.06 19.89 8.45
CA TRP A 24 -26.15 20.73 8.99
C TRP A 24 -25.99 21.04 10.47
N ARG A 25 -25.40 20.12 11.25
CA ARG A 25 -25.00 20.40 12.63
C ARG A 25 -23.89 21.45 12.69
N ALA A 26 -22.86 21.34 11.86
CA ALA A 26 -21.75 22.30 11.82
C ALA A 26 -22.22 23.72 11.45
N LEU A 27 -23.23 23.83 10.59
CA LEU A 27 -23.89 25.08 10.22
C LEU A 27 -24.89 25.60 11.28
N GLY A 28 -25.07 24.93 12.42
CA GLY A 28 -26.04 25.32 13.45
C GLY A 28 -27.51 25.15 13.03
N ARG A 29 -27.78 24.45 11.90
CA ARG A 29 -29.14 24.25 11.37
C ARG A 29 -29.92 23.13 12.07
N LEU A 30 -29.24 22.31 12.87
CA LEU A 30 -29.84 21.21 13.62
C LEU A 30 -29.49 21.31 15.11
N ALA A 31 -30.51 21.24 15.96
CA ALA A 31 -30.32 21.04 17.39
C ALA A 31 -29.74 19.63 17.68
N PRO A 32 -28.93 19.45 18.74
CA PRO A 32 -28.30 18.15 19.06
C PRO A 32 -29.29 16.98 19.15
N ALA A 33 -30.49 17.23 19.69
CA ALA A 33 -31.55 16.23 19.83
C ALA A 33 -32.13 15.77 18.47
N GLY A 34 -32.12 16.63 17.45
CA GLY A 34 -32.62 16.31 16.12
C GLY A 34 -31.70 15.41 15.29
N VAL A 35 -30.43 15.25 15.71
CA VAL A 35 -29.42 14.45 14.99
C VAL A 35 -29.41 13.00 15.44
N ALA A 36 -29.74 12.71 16.70
CA ALA A 36 -29.53 11.40 17.31
C ALA A 36 -30.30 10.27 16.61
N SER A 37 -31.61 10.45 16.38
CA SER A 37 -32.46 9.44 15.73
C SER A 37 -32.10 9.16 14.26
N PRO A 38 -31.90 10.19 13.40
CA PRO A 38 -31.41 9.97 12.04
C PRO A 38 -30.01 9.33 12.00
N TRP A 39 -29.12 9.69 12.93
CA TRP A 39 -27.76 9.15 12.98
C TRP A 39 -27.75 7.67 13.29
N ALA A 40 -28.53 7.22 14.28
CA ALA A 40 -28.64 5.80 14.65
C ALA A 40 -29.04 4.92 13.47
N ARG A 41 -29.90 5.41 12.56
CA ARG A 41 -30.31 4.68 11.33
C ARG A 41 -29.19 4.52 10.30
N THR A 42 -28.14 5.32 10.40
CA THR A 42 -26.99 5.21 9.50
C THR A 42 -25.91 4.27 10.03
N GLU A 43 -25.99 3.86 11.30
CA GLU A 43 -25.00 2.98 11.91
C GLU A 43 -25.00 1.59 11.23
N PRO A 44 -23.84 0.93 11.17
CA PRO A 44 -23.76 -0.41 10.62
C PRO A 44 -24.58 -1.36 11.49
N VAL A 45 -25.48 -2.10 10.85
CA VAL A 45 -26.29 -3.12 11.52
C VAL A 45 -25.53 -4.44 11.61
N ALA A 46 -26.01 -5.38 12.42
CA ALA A 46 -25.33 -6.67 12.64
C ALA A 46 -24.99 -7.42 11.34
N THR A 47 -25.80 -7.29 10.28
CA THR A 47 -25.54 -7.91 8.97
C THR A 47 -24.35 -7.30 8.24
N ASP A 48 -24.11 -5.99 8.39
CA ASP A 48 -22.93 -5.32 7.82
C ASP A 48 -21.65 -5.82 8.49
N TRP A 49 -21.69 -5.93 9.83
CA TRP A 49 -20.59 -6.49 10.62
C TRP A 49 -20.29 -7.94 10.25
N ARG A 50 -21.32 -8.77 10.09
CA ARG A 50 -21.15 -10.17 9.65
C ARG A 50 -20.48 -10.24 8.28
N ARG A 51 -20.97 -9.49 7.28
CA ARG A 51 -20.34 -9.50 5.93
C ARG A 51 -18.88 -9.04 5.95
N TRP A 52 -18.58 -8.01 6.74
CA TRP A 52 -17.21 -7.54 6.89
C TRP A 52 -16.33 -8.60 7.57
N LEU A 53 -16.82 -9.21 8.67
CA LEU A 53 -16.14 -10.29 9.38
C LEU A 53 -15.93 -11.50 8.47
N ASP A 54 -16.93 -11.93 7.71
CA ASP A 54 -16.83 -13.05 6.78
C ASP A 54 -15.73 -12.81 5.74
N THR A 55 -15.67 -11.59 5.20
CA THR A 55 -14.64 -11.21 4.21
C THR A 55 -13.25 -11.16 4.85
N ALA A 56 -13.15 -10.57 6.06
CA ALA A 56 -11.89 -10.44 6.79
C ALA A 56 -11.35 -11.81 7.22
N LEU A 57 -12.20 -12.67 7.78
CA LEU A 57 -11.87 -14.04 8.19
C LEU A 57 -11.54 -14.93 6.99
N MET A 58 -12.23 -14.75 5.85
CA MET A 58 -11.90 -15.47 4.62
C MET A 58 -10.51 -15.07 4.10
N ALA A 59 -10.20 -13.77 4.09
CA ALA A 59 -8.89 -13.28 3.67
C ALA A 59 -7.78 -13.75 4.63
N LEU A 60 -8.02 -13.65 5.94
CA LEU A 60 -7.09 -14.10 6.97
C LEU A 60 -6.86 -15.61 6.91
N GLY A 61 -7.94 -16.40 6.80
CA GLY A 61 -7.87 -17.85 6.67
C GLY A 61 -7.10 -18.28 5.42
N THR A 62 -7.33 -17.61 4.29
CA THR A 62 -6.56 -17.83 3.07
C THR A 62 -5.07 -17.54 3.29
N ALA A 63 -4.74 -16.39 3.90
CA ALA A 63 -3.36 -16.01 4.18
C ALA A 63 -2.67 -16.99 5.13
N LEU A 64 -3.36 -17.43 6.19
CA LEU A 64 -2.85 -18.43 7.14
C LEU A 64 -2.67 -19.80 6.51
N LEU A 65 -3.55 -20.23 5.61
CA LEU A 65 -3.38 -21.48 4.86
C LEU A 65 -2.15 -21.39 3.93
N CYS A 66 -1.98 -20.29 3.20
CA CYS A 66 -0.80 -20.08 2.38
C CYS A 66 0.49 -20.05 3.22
N ALA A 67 0.48 -19.35 4.35
CA ALA A 67 1.59 -19.34 5.29
C ALA A 67 1.88 -20.75 5.84
N GLY A 68 0.85 -21.50 6.20
CA GLY A 68 0.94 -22.89 6.63
C GLY A 68 1.58 -23.79 5.57
N VAL A 69 1.22 -23.62 4.29
CA VAL A 69 1.88 -24.34 3.19
C VAL A 69 3.36 -23.96 3.11
N ILE A 70 3.70 -22.67 3.17
CA ILE A 70 5.10 -22.22 3.13
C ILE A 70 5.90 -22.83 4.30
N VAL A 71 5.38 -22.77 5.52
CA VAL A 71 6.03 -23.31 6.72
C VAL A 71 6.12 -24.83 6.66
N PHE A 72 5.09 -25.52 6.17
CA PHE A 72 5.12 -26.96 5.97
C PHE A 72 6.26 -27.38 5.04
N PHE A 73 6.42 -26.68 3.91
CA PHE A 73 7.51 -26.94 2.97
C PHE A 73 8.88 -26.58 3.55
N ALA A 74 8.97 -25.50 4.31
CA ALA A 74 10.22 -25.10 4.97
C ALA A 74 10.66 -26.14 6.01
N PHE A 75 9.74 -26.65 6.83
CA PHE A 75 10.02 -27.65 7.85
C PHE A 75 10.35 -29.02 7.25
N ASN A 76 9.53 -29.51 6.31
CA ASN A 76 9.70 -30.83 5.70
C ASN A 76 10.63 -30.82 4.46
N TRP A 77 11.46 -29.79 4.30
CA TRP A 77 12.22 -29.59 3.05
C TRP A 77 13.16 -30.76 2.74
N GLN A 78 13.84 -31.29 3.74
CA GLN A 78 14.80 -32.39 3.58
C GLN A 78 14.11 -33.74 3.39
N ASP A 79 12.96 -33.95 4.04
CA ASP A 79 12.25 -35.23 4.03
C ASP A 79 11.38 -35.43 2.78
N LEU A 80 10.96 -34.34 2.14
CA LEU A 80 10.13 -34.42 0.93
C LEU A 80 10.98 -34.67 -0.31
N HIS A 81 10.67 -35.75 -1.03
CA HIS A 81 11.20 -35.97 -2.37
C HIS A 81 10.70 -34.87 -3.34
N LYS A 82 11.52 -34.52 -4.34
CA LYS A 82 11.21 -33.44 -5.29
C LYS A 82 9.86 -33.61 -6.00
N PHE A 83 9.48 -34.83 -6.36
CA PHE A 83 8.18 -35.09 -7.01
C PHE A 83 7.01 -34.86 -6.06
N SER A 84 7.16 -35.17 -4.77
CA SER A 84 6.16 -34.86 -3.76
C SER A 84 6.00 -33.35 -3.61
N LYS A 85 7.10 -32.60 -3.61
CA LYS A 85 7.09 -31.14 -3.54
C LYS A 85 6.28 -30.52 -4.69
N PHE A 86 6.60 -30.91 -5.93
CA PHE A 86 5.90 -30.42 -7.11
C PHE A 86 4.46 -30.92 -7.19
N GLY A 87 4.21 -32.20 -6.92
CA GLY A 87 2.88 -32.81 -6.97
C GLY A 87 1.91 -32.17 -5.98
N LEU A 88 2.34 -31.92 -4.74
CA LEU A 88 1.50 -31.27 -3.72
C LEU A 88 1.16 -29.83 -4.12
N LEU A 89 2.13 -29.03 -4.57
CA LEU A 89 1.90 -27.63 -4.95
C LEU A 89 1.07 -27.52 -6.23
N ALA A 90 1.39 -28.29 -7.26
CA ALA A 90 0.64 -28.30 -8.51
C ALA A 90 -0.79 -28.82 -8.30
N GLY A 91 -0.95 -29.87 -7.48
CA GLY A 91 -2.26 -30.39 -7.08
C GLY A 91 -3.09 -29.35 -6.35
N ALA A 92 -2.53 -28.72 -5.30
CA ALA A 92 -3.21 -27.67 -4.54
C ALA A 92 -3.59 -26.47 -5.42
N LEU A 93 -2.68 -26.01 -6.29
CA LEU A 93 -2.95 -24.92 -7.23
C LEU A 93 -4.10 -25.29 -8.19
N THR A 94 -4.06 -26.50 -8.75
CA THR A 94 -5.10 -26.98 -9.67
C THR A 94 -6.46 -27.11 -8.97
N LEU A 95 -6.49 -27.62 -7.74
CA LEU A 95 -7.71 -27.73 -6.94
C LEU A 95 -8.29 -26.36 -6.61
N LEU A 96 -7.46 -25.38 -6.21
CA LEU A 96 -7.92 -24.02 -5.93
C LEU A 96 -8.43 -23.32 -7.20
N ALA A 97 -7.74 -23.48 -8.32
CA ALA A 97 -8.15 -22.93 -9.61
C ALA A 97 -9.47 -23.57 -10.10
N GLY A 98 -9.59 -24.90 -10.00
CA GLY A 98 -10.80 -25.64 -10.34
C GLY A 98 -11.96 -25.27 -9.43
N PHE A 99 -11.72 -25.15 -8.12
CA PHE A 99 -12.73 -24.67 -7.17
C PHE A 99 -13.19 -23.26 -7.57
N ALA A 100 -12.28 -22.32 -7.80
CA ALA A 100 -12.64 -20.97 -8.22
C ALA A 100 -13.42 -20.92 -9.54
N TRP A 101 -13.08 -21.78 -10.50
CA TRP A 101 -13.78 -21.91 -11.78
C TRP A 101 -15.25 -22.33 -11.60
N LEU A 102 -15.51 -23.24 -10.67
CA LEU A 102 -16.87 -23.73 -10.37
C LEU A 102 -17.72 -22.71 -9.60
N ARG A 103 -17.12 -21.62 -9.10
CA ARG A 103 -17.85 -20.58 -8.36
C ARG A 103 -18.39 -19.50 -9.29
N PRO A 104 -19.56 -18.91 -8.97
CA PRO A 104 -20.06 -17.75 -9.70
C PRO A 104 -19.07 -16.58 -9.69
N ALA A 105 -19.06 -15.80 -10.78
CA ALA A 105 -18.22 -14.61 -10.89
C ALA A 105 -18.49 -13.63 -9.75
N GLY A 106 -17.44 -13.24 -9.01
CA GLY A 106 -17.53 -12.28 -7.90
C GLY A 106 -17.80 -12.90 -6.53
N ASP A 107 -17.95 -14.23 -6.44
CA ASP A 107 -18.05 -14.96 -5.18
C ASP A 107 -16.79 -14.79 -4.31
N THR A 108 -16.99 -14.56 -3.01
CA THR A 108 -15.90 -14.29 -2.07
C THR A 108 -14.98 -15.49 -1.89
N ALA A 109 -15.55 -16.70 -1.83
CA ALA A 109 -14.77 -17.93 -1.69
C ALA A 109 -13.98 -18.25 -2.96
N GLY A 110 -14.58 -18.03 -4.15
CA GLY A 110 -13.87 -18.14 -5.42
C GLY A 110 -12.68 -17.18 -5.52
N ARG A 111 -12.85 -15.91 -5.12
CA ARG A 111 -11.74 -14.93 -5.05
C ARG A 111 -10.66 -15.33 -4.05
N ALA A 112 -11.05 -15.82 -2.89
CA ALA A 112 -10.13 -16.34 -1.89
C ALA A 112 -9.28 -17.50 -2.45
N ALA A 113 -9.92 -18.46 -3.14
CA ALA A 113 -9.23 -19.57 -3.79
C ALA A 113 -8.27 -19.10 -4.90
N LEU A 114 -8.68 -18.13 -5.74
CA LEU A 114 -7.76 -17.50 -6.71
C LEU A 114 -6.57 -16.83 -6.03
N GLY A 115 -6.78 -16.22 -4.86
CA GLY A 115 -5.72 -15.57 -4.08
C GLY A 115 -4.73 -16.59 -3.55
N GLY A 116 -5.24 -17.71 -3.03
CA GLY A 116 -4.42 -18.85 -2.65
C GLY A 116 -3.63 -19.42 -3.82
N ALA A 117 -4.26 -19.62 -4.98
CA ALA A 117 -3.58 -20.09 -6.19
C ALA A 117 -2.49 -19.12 -6.66
N GLN A 118 -2.75 -17.82 -6.62
CA GLN A 118 -1.80 -16.77 -6.98
C GLN A 118 -0.55 -16.77 -6.07
N VAL A 119 -0.73 -17.07 -4.77
CA VAL A 119 0.39 -17.23 -3.82
C VAL A 119 1.12 -18.55 -4.05
N LEU A 120 0.40 -19.67 -4.17
CA LEU A 120 0.99 -20.99 -4.38
C LEU A 120 1.76 -21.09 -5.69
N ALA A 121 1.37 -20.34 -6.73
CA ALA A 121 2.17 -20.20 -7.94
C ALA A 121 3.58 -19.65 -7.65
N GLY A 122 3.69 -18.65 -6.76
CA GLY A 122 4.97 -18.12 -6.29
C GLY A 122 5.76 -19.13 -5.47
N VAL A 123 5.08 -19.86 -4.58
CA VAL A 123 5.71 -20.94 -3.80
C VAL A 123 6.25 -22.02 -4.73
N LEU A 124 5.50 -22.42 -5.76
CA LEU A 124 5.94 -23.38 -6.78
C LEU A 124 7.20 -22.89 -7.51
N LEU A 125 7.23 -21.63 -7.93
CA LEU A 125 8.44 -21.03 -8.53
C LEU A 125 9.64 -21.08 -7.57
N ALA A 126 9.43 -20.77 -6.28
CA ALA A 126 10.47 -20.84 -5.25
C ALA A 126 11.00 -22.27 -5.08
N VAL A 127 10.11 -23.27 -5.05
CA VAL A 127 10.50 -24.68 -4.98
C VAL A 127 11.27 -25.11 -6.23
N ILE A 128 10.88 -24.66 -7.42
CA ILE A 128 11.62 -24.93 -8.67
C ILE A 128 13.04 -24.36 -8.55
N GLY A 129 13.16 -23.07 -8.19
CA GLY A 129 14.45 -22.39 -8.09
C GLY A 129 15.40 -23.03 -7.07
N GLN A 130 14.86 -23.43 -5.90
CA GLN A 130 15.64 -24.10 -4.85
C GLN A 130 16.01 -25.55 -5.21
N THR A 131 15.11 -26.30 -5.86
CA THR A 131 15.33 -27.73 -6.19
C THR A 131 16.35 -27.89 -7.31
N TYR A 132 16.29 -27.03 -8.33
CA TYR A 132 17.13 -27.14 -9.52
C TYR A 132 18.32 -26.19 -9.52
N GLN A 133 18.46 -25.34 -8.48
CA GLN A 133 19.54 -24.36 -8.33
C GLN A 133 19.90 -23.71 -9.67
N THR A 134 18.91 -23.10 -10.33
CA THR A 134 19.01 -22.64 -11.73
C THR A 134 20.00 -21.50 -11.96
N GLY A 135 20.80 -21.12 -10.96
CA GLY A 135 21.71 -19.97 -10.98
C GLY A 135 21.01 -18.62 -11.15
N ALA A 136 19.68 -18.60 -11.24
CA ALA A 136 18.88 -17.41 -11.47
C ALA A 136 18.87 -16.52 -10.21
N ASP A 137 19.04 -15.22 -10.41
CA ASP A 137 18.94 -14.25 -9.34
C ASP A 137 17.53 -14.24 -8.74
N ALA A 138 17.44 -14.00 -7.43
CA ALA A 138 16.17 -13.90 -6.72
C ALA A 138 15.19 -12.89 -7.35
N TRP A 139 15.68 -11.81 -7.95
CA TRP A 139 14.83 -10.80 -8.59
C TRP A 139 14.05 -11.36 -9.78
N GLN A 140 14.65 -12.25 -10.58
CA GLN A 140 14.01 -12.86 -11.75
C GLN A 140 12.83 -13.72 -11.35
N LEU A 141 12.96 -14.44 -10.23
CA LEU A 141 11.89 -15.26 -9.66
C LEU A 141 10.69 -14.40 -9.27
N PHE A 142 10.92 -13.29 -8.55
CA PHE A 142 9.84 -12.38 -8.17
C PHE A 142 9.25 -11.65 -9.38
N ALA A 143 10.06 -11.29 -10.39
CA ALA A 143 9.56 -10.68 -11.63
C ALA A 143 8.65 -11.63 -12.40
N LEU A 144 9.07 -12.90 -12.55
CA LEU A 144 8.25 -13.93 -13.18
C LEU A 144 6.98 -14.22 -12.37
N TRP A 145 7.07 -14.25 -11.04
CA TRP A 145 5.90 -14.40 -10.19
C TRP A 145 4.92 -13.24 -10.37
N ALA A 146 5.39 -11.99 -10.37
CA ALA A 146 4.54 -10.81 -10.60
C ALA A 146 3.82 -10.89 -11.95
N LEU A 147 4.52 -11.32 -13.02
CA LEU A 147 3.94 -11.52 -14.34
C LEU A 147 2.88 -12.62 -14.34
N LEU A 148 3.21 -13.80 -13.79
CA LEU A 148 2.28 -14.93 -13.72
C LEU A 148 1.13 -14.70 -12.74
N ALA A 149 1.24 -13.70 -11.85
CA ALA A 149 0.18 -13.27 -10.96
C ALA A 149 -0.89 -12.41 -11.66
N VAL A 150 -0.59 -11.82 -12.83
CA VAL A 150 -1.52 -10.94 -13.58
C VAL A 150 -2.78 -11.67 -14.08
N PRO A 151 -2.70 -12.86 -14.73
CA PRO A 151 -3.89 -13.58 -15.18
C PRO A 151 -4.87 -13.89 -14.04
N TRP A 152 -4.36 -14.23 -12.85
CA TRP A 152 -5.19 -14.46 -11.66
C TRP A 152 -5.89 -13.19 -11.19
N ALA A 153 -5.19 -12.05 -11.21
CA ALA A 153 -5.78 -10.76 -10.85
C ALA A 153 -6.89 -10.33 -11.82
N LEU A 154 -6.67 -10.56 -13.12
CA LEU A 154 -7.68 -10.35 -14.16
C LEU A 154 -8.90 -11.24 -13.96
N ALA A 155 -8.71 -12.53 -13.63
CA ALA A 155 -9.80 -13.47 -13.37
C ALA A 155 -10.60 -13.09 -12.11
N ALA A 156 -9.93 -12.67 -11.03
CA ALA A 156 -10.59 -12.33 -9.77
C ALA A 156 -11.40 -11.03 -9.83
N ARG A 157 -11.02 -10.10 -10.72
CA ARG A 157 -11.66 -8.79 -10.91
C ARG A 157 -11.85 -8.03 -9.59
N ALA A 158 -10.82 -8.10 -8.73
CA ALA A 158 -10.85 -7.51 -7.39
C ALA A 158 -9.50 -6.87 -7.05
N ALA A 159 -9.56 -5.71 -6.38
CA ALA A 159 -8.39 -4.90 -6.06
C ALA A 159 -7.27 -5.65 -5.29
N PRO A 160 -7.56 -6.53 -4.29
CA PRO A 160 -6.52 -7.20 -3.52
C PRO A 160 -5.54 -8.04 -4.35
N HIS A 161 -6.00 -8.63 -5.45
CA HIS A 161 -5.13 -9.46 -6.31
C HIS A 161 -4.11 -8.62 -7.07
N TRP A 162 -4.48 -7.39 -7.44
CA TRP A 162 -3.55 -6.44 -8.04
C TRP A 162 -2.55 -5.90 -7.03
N TRP A 163 -2.92 -5.79 -5.74
CA TRP A 163 -1.96 -5.42 -4.70
C TRP A 163 -0.86 -6.47 -4.59
N LEU A 164 -1.18 -7.76 -4.72
CA LEU A 164 -0.16 -8.81 -4.74
C LEU A 164 0.78 -8.67 -5.94
N VAL A 165 0.26 -8.40 -7.14
CA VAL A 165 1.09 -8.13 -8.33
C VAL A 165 2.04 -6.95 -8.09
N ILE A 166 1.52 -5.85 -7.54
CA ILE A 166 2.31 -4.64 -7.25
C ILE A 166 3.36 -4.92 -6.18
N VAL A 167 3.00 -5.59 -5.08
CA VAL A 167 3.92 -5.90 -3.99
C VAL A 167 5.04 -6.82 -4.48
N VAL A 168 4.70 -7.92 -5.17
CA VAL A 168 5.68 -8.86 -5.71
C VAL A 168 6.57 -8.19 -6.77
N GLY A 169 6.01 -7.31 -7.60
CA GLY A 169 6.77 -6.53 -8.58
C GLY A 169 7.75 -5.55 -7.93
N ASN A 170 7.34 -4.86 -6.86
CA ASN A 170 8.24 -3.98 -6.10
C ASN A 170 9.32 -4.78 -5.35
N VAL A 171 8.98 -5.97 -4.83
CA VAL A 171 9.96 -6.91 -4.29
C VAL A 171 10.98 -7.31 -5.36
N ALA A 172 10.55 -7.59 -6.59
CA ALA A 172 11.47 -7.87 -7.70
C ALA A 172 12.42 -6.70 -7.98
N LEU A 173 11.91 -5.47 -8.03
CA LEU A 173 12.73 -4.26 -8.21
C LEU A 173 13.73 -4.06 -7.08
N LEU A 174 13.31 -4.23 -5.81
CA LEU A 174 14.21 -4.17 -4.66
C LEU A 174 15.34 -5.20 -4.78
N ARG A 175 15.00 -6.45 -5.13
CA ARG A 175 15.97 -7.53 -5.32
C ARG A 175 16.89 -7.30 -6.52
N TYR A 176 16.43 -6.62 -7.57
CA TYR A 176 17.25 -6.25 -8.73
C TYR A 176 18.38 -5.31 -8.32
N PHE A 177 18.09 -4.33 -7.47
CA PHE A 177 19.11 -3.49 -6.83
C PHE A 177 19.85 -4.20 -5.69
N SER A 178 19.80 -5.54 -5.61
CA SER A 178 20.48 -6.35 -4.59
C SER A 178 20.16 -5.94 -3.14
N ILE A 179 19.04 -5.24 -2.93
CA ILE A 179 18.58 -4.90 -1.59
C ILE A 179 18.09 -6.19 -0.95
N ARG A 180 18.89 -6.70 0.00
CA ARG A 180 18.58 -7.94 0.68
C ARG A 180 17.46 -7.73 1.70
N PHE A 181 16.60 -8.73 1.87
CA PHE A 181 15.65 -8.72 2.99
C PHE A 181 16.40 -9.15 4.25
N GLY A 182 16.29 -8.36 5.32
CA GLY A 182 17.00 -8.57 6.59
C GLY A 182 17.50 -7.25 7.16
N MET A 183 17.92 -7.25 8.44
CA MET A 183 18.41 -6.05 9.12
C MET A 183 19.53 -5.39 8.33
N GLU A 184 20.50 -6.16 7.82
CA GLU A 184 21.62 -5.65 7.02
C GLU A 184 21.17 -4.91 5.75
N GLY A 185 20.18 -5.43 5.02
CA GLY A 185 19.68 -4.77 3.81
C GLY A 185 18.89 -3.50 4.13
N VAL A 186 18.19 -3.46 5.27
CA VAL A 186 17.56 -2.24 5.79
C VAL A 186 18.63 -1.23 6.24
N PHE A 187 19.70 -1.66 6.88
CA PHE A 187 20.82 -0.79 7.26
C PHE A 187 21.54 -0.24 6.03
N VAL A 188 21.82 -1.05 5.00
CA VAL A 188 22.40 -0.57 3.73
C VAL A 188 21.45 0.42 3.04
N LEU A 189 20.14 0.14 3.04
CA LEU A 189 19.12 1.04 2.49
C LEU A 189 19.01 2.37 3.25
N LEU A 190 19.34 2.40 4.54
CA LEU A 190 19.22 3.59 5.40
C LEU A 190 20.54 4.36 5.54
N PHE A 191 21.70 3.71 5.38
CA PHE A 191 22.99 4.27 5.76
C PHE A 191 24.09 4.20 4.68
N ASP A 192 23.89 3.53 3.53
CA ASP A 192 24.85 3.52 2.43
C ASP A 192 24.46 4.48 1.28
N ALA A 193 24.97 5.71 1.36
CA ALA A 193 24.49 6.86 0.56
C ALA A 193 24.61 6.70 -0.97
N ARG A 194 25.62 5.95 -1.49
CA ARG A 194 25.84 5.86 -2.95
C ARG A 194 24.88 4.88 -3.63
N TYR A 195 24.71 3.68 -3.05
CA TYR A 195 23.82 2.66 -3.61
C TYR A 195 22.34 3.04 -3.40
N MET A 196 22.05 3.69 -2.28
CA MET A 196 20.72 4.17 -1.90
C MET A 196 20.15 5.21 -2.88
N ARG A 197 20.95 6.10 -3.47
CA ARG A 197 20.44 7.14 -4.38
C ARG A 197 19.88 6.57 -5.68
N THR A 198 20.68 5.77 -6.41
CA THR A 198 20.25 5.22 -7.71
C THR A 198 19.06 4.28 -7.53
N ALA A 199 19.09 3.42 -6.51
CA ALA A 199 17.97 2.55 -6.19
C ALA A 199 16.72 3.36 -5.81
N SER A 200 16.84 4.38 -4.95
CA SER A 200 15.70 5.22 -4.54
C SER A 200 15.11 5.99 -5.71
N LEU A 201 15.93 6.49 -6.64
CA LEU A 201 15.45 7.17 -7.86
C LEU A 201 14.60 6.23 -8.72
N VAL A 202 15.10 5.02 -9.00
CA VAL A 202 14.40 4.06 -9.85
C VAL A 202 13.13 3.55 -9.16
N LEU A 203 13.20 3.25 -7.86
CA LEU A 203 12.04 2.82 -7.08
C LEU A 203 10.98 3.92 -6.98
N LEU A 204 11.39 5.18 -6.78
CA LEU A 204 10.48 6.32 -6.78
C LEU A 204 9.80 6.48 -8.14
N GLY A 205 10.56 6.43 -9.24
CA GLY A 205 10.01 6.49 -10.59
C GLY A 205 9.03 5.35 -10.88
N ALA A 206 9.39 4.13 -10.47
CA ALA A 206 8.53 2.96 -10.62
C ALA A 206 7.22 3.09 -9.84
N VAL A 207 7.26 3.52 -8.58
CA VAL A 207 6.06 3.66 -7.75
C VAL A 207 5.18 4.83 -8.22
N VAL A 208 5.77 5.95 -8.67
CA VAL A 208 5.01 7.06 -9.28
C VAL A 208 4.31 6.60 -10.57
N LEU A 209 4.99 5.82 -11.41
CA LEU A 209 4.39 5.22 -12.60
C LEU A 209 3.27 4.25 -12.24
N GLN A 210 3.49 3.36 -11.26
CA GLN A 210 2.47 2.43 -10.77
C GLN A 210 1.25 3.17 -10.22
N LEU A 211 1.43 4.27 -9.48
CA LEU A 211 0.36 5.13 -8.98
C LEU A 211 -0.43 5.77 -10.12
N ALA A 212 0.26 6.34 -11.11
CA ALA A 212 -0.39 6.93 -12.28
C ALA A 212 -1.18 5.89 -13.09
N LEU A 213 -0.63 4.69 -13.27
CA LEU A 213 -1.31 3.57 -13.91
C LEU A 213 -2.51 3.10 -13.09
N TRP A 214 -2.40 3.02 -11.77
CA TRP A 214 -3.50 2.65 -10.88
C TRP A 214 -4.68 3.61 -11.03
N GLU A 215 -4.43 4.92 -10.91
CA GLU A 215 -5.46 5.95 -11.05
C GLU A 215 -6.08 5.95 -12.46
N LEU A 216 -5.27 5.76 -13.50
CA LEU A 216 -5.74 5.65 -14.88
C LEU A 216 -6.65 4.43 -15.08
N LEU A 217 -6.25 3.27 -14.55
CA LEU A 217 -7.02 2.02 -14.68
C LEU A 217 -8.26 2.02 -13.79
N CYS A 218 -8.24 2.72 -12.65
CA CYS A 218 -9.46 3.01 -11.88
C CYS A 218 -10.47 3.81 -12.70
N ALA A 219 -10.01 4.78 -13.50
CA ALA A 219 -10.88 5.59 -14.37
C ALA A 219 -11.35 4.83 -15.63
N ARG A 220 -10.46 4.07 -16.28
CA ARG A 220 -10.74 3.45 -17.60
C ARG A 220 -11.26 2.02 -17.53
N ALA A 221 -10.83 1.24 -16.54
CA ALA A 221 -11.09 -0.19 -16.47
C ALA A 221 -11.48 -0.67 -15.06
N PRO A 222 -12.43 -0.02 -14.38
CA PRO A 222 -12.84 -0.43 -13.03
C PRO A 222 -13.41 -1.86 -13.02
N ALA A 223 -13.92 -2.35 -14.16
CA ALA A 223 -14.43 -3.70 -14.32
C ALA A 223 -13.37 -4.81 -14.17
N LEU A 224 -12.07 -4.48 -14.28
CA LEU A 224 -10.94 -5.41 -14.11
C LEU A 224 -10.48 -5.52 -12.64
N GLY A 225 -11.14 -4.84 -11.71
CA GLY A 225 -10.82 -4.88 -10.28
C GLY A 225 -10.05 -3.68 -9.75
N PHE A 226 -9.64 -2.74 -10.61
CA PHE A 226 -9.04 -1.47 -10.19
C PHE A 226 -10.11 -0.56 -9.57
N ARG A 227 -10.33 -0.69 -8.27
CA ARG A 227 -11.36 0.09 -7.54
C ARG A 227 -10.89 0.45 -6.14
N GLY A 228 -11.46 1.53 -5.63
CA GLY A 228 -11.25 2.00 -4.27
C GLY A 228 -9.94 2.78 -4.10
N GLN A 229 -9.83 3.46 -2.96
CA GLN A 229 -8.69 4.32 -2.66
C GLN A 229 -7.51 3.56 -2.07
N THR A 230 -7.70 2.32 -1.60
CA THR A 230 -6.66 1.57 -0.88
C THR A 230 -5.41 1.33 -1.72
N GLY A 231 -5.56 0.99 -3.01
CA GLY A 231 -4.40 0.81 -3.89
C GLY A 231 -3.62 2.11 -4.10
N GLY A 232 -4.32 3.21 -4.37
CA GLY A 232 -3.72 4.55 -4.47
C GLY A 232 -3.05 4.98 -3.17
N ARG A 233 -3.66 4.72 -2.01
CA ARG A 233 -3.07 4.98 -0.68
C ARG A 233 -1.77 4.20 -0.46
N MET A 234 -1.75 2.90 -0.77
CA MET A 234 -0.57 2.05 -0.59
C MET A 234 0.57 2.52 -1.49
N LEU A 235 0.29 2.81 -2.76
CA LEU A 235 1.27 3.32 -3.71
C LEU A 235 1.76 4.73 -3.32
N ALA A 236 0.88 5.61 -2.87
CA ALA A 236 1.28 6.93 -2.40
C ALA A 236 2.11 6.88 -1.09
N ALA A 237 1.80 5.94 -0.20
CA ALA A 237 2.62 5.67 0.99
C ALA A 237 4.03 5.19 0.60
N LEU A 238 4.13 4.25 -0.34
CA LEU A 238 5.42 3.82 -0.90
C LEU A 238 6.16 4.98 -1.58
N ALA A 239 5.46 5.84 -2.32
CA ALA A 239 6.05 7.02 -2.95
C ALA A 239 6.62 7.99 -1.90
N CYS A 240 5.91 8.19 -0.77
CA CYS A 240 6.42 8.98 0.36
C CYS A 240 7.69 8.37 0.95
N VAL A 241 7.74 7.05 1.15
CA VAL A 241 8.94 6.36 1.65
C VAL A 241 10.11 6.57 0.70
N HIS A 242 9.95 6.29 -0.60
CA HIS A 242 11.05 6.44 -1.56
C HIS A 242 11.47 7.90 -1.78
N ALA A 243 10.53 8.85 -1.75
CA ALA A 243 10.85 10.28 -1.80
C ALA A 243 11.62 10.72 -0.55
N GLY A 244 11.21 10.27 0.64
CA GLY A 244 11.90 10.52 1.90
C GLY A 244 13.32 9.94 1.89
N SER A 245 13.48 8.67 1.49
CA SER A 245 14.78 8.03 1.34
C SER A 245 15.69 8.77 0.35
N LEU A 246 15.15 9.18 -0.81
CA LEU A 246 15.91 9.95 -1.79
C LEU A 246 16.36 11.32 -1.25
N GLY A 247 15.45 12.04 -0.59
CA GLY A 247 15.74 13.35 -0.01
C GLY A 247 16.79 13.26 1.11
N LEU A 248 16.67 12.27 2.00
CA LEU A 248 17.67 12.00 3.04
C LEU A 248 19.02 11.58 2.45
N ALA A 249 19.04 10.70 1.44
CA ALA A 249 20.28 10.30 0.77
C ALA A 249 21.00 11.48 0.12
N SER A 250 20.26 12.42 -0.47
CA SER A 250 20.81 13.64 -1.05
C SER A 250 21.42 14.57 0.02
N LEU A 251 20.77 14.68 1.18
CA LEU A 251 21.26 15.52 2.28
C LEU A 251 22.47 14.91 2.99
N LEU A 252 22.41 13.61 3.31
CA LEU A 252 23.42 12.92 4.14
C LEU A 252 24.61 12.39 3.33
N GLY A 253 24.56 12.45 2.00
CA GLY A 253 25.67 12.10 1.13
C GLY A 253 26.88 13.03 1.31
N SER A 254 28.06 12.57 0.85
CA SER A 254 29.32 13.33 0.92
C SER A 254 29.25 14.69 0.21
N HIS A 255 28.40 14.81 -0.79
CA HIS A 255 28.05 16.06 -1.44
C HIS A 255 26.54 16.20 -1.50
N PHE A 256 26.04 17.40 -1.23
CA PHE A 256 24.63 17.72 -1.36
C PHE A 256 24.21 17.68 -2.83
N ASP A 257 23.20 16.87 -3.16
CA ASP A 257 22.64 16.75 -4.49
C ASP A 257 21.30 17.49 -4.58
N GLY A 258 21.37 18.79 -4.88
CA GLY A 258 20.19 19.65 -4.94
C GLY A 258 19.12 19.16 -5.92
N ALA A 259 19.48 18.47 -7.00
CA ALA A 259 18.53 17.97 -7.98
C ALA A 259 17.70 16.80 -7.42
N ALA A 260 18.35 15.82 -6.78
CA ALA A 260 17.66 14.70 -6.15
C ALA A 260 16.77 15.15 -4.97
N PHE A 261 17.23 16.13 -4.19
CA PHE A 261 16.44 16.72 -3.11
C PHE A 261 15.22 17.48 -3.65
N ALA A 262 15.41 18.31 -4.67
CA ALA A 262 14.32 19.01 -5.34
C ALA A 262 13.29 18.05 -5.94
N LEU A 263 13.73 16.95 -6.55
CA LEU A 263 12.84 15.92 -7.09
C LEU A 263 11.97 15.29 -5.99
N ALA A 264 12.55 14.96 -4.83
CA ALA A 264 11.78 14.44 -3.70
C ALA A 264 10.69 15.42 -3.26
N LEU A 265 11.02 16.71 -3.14
CA LEU A 265 10.05 17.75 -2.79
C LEU A 265 8.96 17.93 -3.85
N VAL A 266 9.32 17.89 -5.14
CA VAL A 266 8.36 17.97 -6.25
C VAL A 266 7.38 16.81 -6.21
N VAL A 267 7.85 15.58 -5.96
CA VAL A 267 6.96 14.42 -5.83
C VAL A 267 6.02 14.57 -4.63
N LEU A 268 6.52 15.00 -3.46
CA LEU A 268 5.68 15.25 -2.29
C LEU A 268 4.63 16.34 -2.56
N ALA A 269 5.02 17.44 -3.21
CA ALA A 269 4.11 18.51 -3.59
C ALA A 269 3.05 18.02 -4.60
N ALA A 270 3.45 17.20 -5.58
CA ALA A 270 2.54 16.60 -6.54
C ALA A 270 1.53 15.65 -5.87
N LEU A 271 1.98 14.81 -4.92
CA LEU A 271 1.12 13.94 -4.13
C LEU A 271 0.11 14.77 -3.31
N ILE A 272 0.59 15.81 -2.60
CA ILE A 272 -0.26 16.72 -1.84
C ILE A 272 -1.30 17.38 -2.74
N TRP A 273 -0.90 17.88 -3.90
CA TRP A 273 -1.81 18.52 -4.85
C TRP A 273 -2.86 17.54 -5.40
N TRP A 274 -2.43 16.36 -5.86
CA TRP A 274 -3.30 15.34 -6.43
C TRP A 274 -4.34 14.83 -5.42
N PHE A 275 -3.88 14.40 -4.24
CA PHE A 275 -4.73 13.88 -3.16
C PHE A 275 -5.47 14.98 -2.39
N ARG A 276 -5.24 16.26 -2.69
CA ARG A 276 -6.10 17.35 -2.21
C ARG A 276 -7.23 17.66 -3.18
N GLN A 277 -6.95 17.64 -4.48
CA GLN A 277 -7.88 18.16 -5.49
C GLN A 277 -8.69 17.07 -6.19
N ARG A 278 -8.10 15.91 -6.48
CA ARG A 278 -8.73 14.86 -7.30
C ARG A 278 -9.19 13.65 -6.51
N ALA A 279 -8.35 13.15 -5.62
CA ALA A 279 -8.63 11.95 -4.85
C ALA A 279 -8.46 12.25 -3.36
N PHE A 280 -9.40 13.01 -2.77
CA PHE A 280 -9.22 13.48 -1.40
C PHE A 280 -8.93 12.33 -0.41
N ASP A 281 -7.73 12.35 0.17
CA ASP A 281 -7.27 11.34 1.09
C ASP A 281 -6.39 11.90 2.20
N ILE A 282 -6.96 12.00 3.41
CA ILE A 282 -6.25 12.58 4.55
C ILE A 282 -5.05 11.74 5.00
N VAL A 283 -5.06 10.42 4.76
CA VAL A 283 -3.94 9.56 5.15
C VAL A 283 -2.72 9.86 4.29
N VAL A 284 -2.92 9.97 2.97
CA VAL A 284 -1.84 10.30 2.03
C VAL A 284 -1.30 11.71 2.29
N LEU A 285 -2.18 12.69 2.52
CA LEU A 285 -1.76 14.05 2.86
C LEU A 285 -0.95 14.07 4.16
N SER A 286 -1.34 13.29 5.16
CA SER A 286 -0.62 13.20 6.44
C SER A 286 0.77 12.58 6.28
N LEU A 287 0.88 11.50 5.48
CA LEU A 287 2.16 10.85 5.17
C LEU A 287 3.09 11.77 4.38
N ALA A 288 2.56 12.50 3.40
CA ALA A 288 3.35 13.46 2.62
C ALA A 288 3.84 14.63 3.48
N CYS A 289 2.98 15.16 4.36
CA CYS A 289 3.38 16.18 5.35
C CYS A 289 4.45 15.64 6.29
N LEU A 290 4.27 14.44 6.87
CA LEU A 290 5.26 13.82 7.76
C LEU A 290 6.62 13.68 7.05
N THR A 291 6.62 13.19 5.81
CA THR A 291 7.85 13.04 5.02
C THR A 291 8.51 14.40 4.77
N GLY A 292 7.72 15.42 4.44
CA GLY A 292 8.23 16.79 4.27
C GLY A 292 8.83 17.36 5.56
N ILE A 293 8.22 17.10 6.71
CA ILE A 293 8.75 17.51 8.02
C ILE A 293 10.10 16.84 8.27
N VAL A 294 10.20 15.53 8.05
CA VAL A 294 11.47 14.79 8.20
C VAL A 294 12.57 15.39 7.33
N LEU A 295 12.28 15.70 6.06
CA LEU A 295 13.26 16.30 5.15
C LEU A 295 13.64 17.73 5.57
N ALA A 296 12.69 18.55 6.02
CA ALA A 296 12.96 19.91 6.47
C ALA A 296 13.82 19.93 7.75
N VAL A 297 13.48 19.08 8.71
CA VAL A 297 14.23 18.89 9.96
C VAL A 297 15.64 18.40 9.65
N ALA A 298 15.80 17.39 8.78
CA ALA A 298 17.11 16.88 8.39
C ALA A 298 17.98 17.93 7.68
N ALA A 299 17.39 18.72 6.76
CA ALA A 299 18.11 19.77 6.06
C ALA A 299 18.60 20.87 7.02
N ILE A 300 17.74 21.30 7.95
CA ILE A 300 18.10 22.33 8.93
C ILE A 300 19.11 21.80 9.95
N ALA A 301 18.95 20.55 10.40
CA ALA A 301 19.93 19.88 11.26
C ALA A 301 21.31 19.87 10.60
N LYS A 302 21.42 19.49 9.32
CA LYS A 302 22.70 19.48 8.60
C LYS A 302 23.41 20.85 8.67
N VAL A 303 22.66 21.94 8.45
CA VAL A 303 23.21 23.30 8.48
C VAL A 303 23.60 23.73 9.90
N LEU A 304 22.80 23.40 10.92
CA LEU A 304 23.12 23.78 12.31
C LEU A 304 24.34 23.03 12.86
N PHE A 305 24.50 21.75 12.51
CA PHE A 305 25.58 20.91 13.01
C PHE A 305 26.85 20.96 12.14
N GLU A 306 26.88 21.75 11.07
CA GLU A 306 28.02 21.89 10.16
C GLU A 306 29.25 22.64 10.74
N GLY A 307 29.38 22.76 12.06
CA GLY A 307 30.56 23.40 12.66
C GLY A 307 30.70 23.43 14.18
N LYS A 308 29.63 23.21 14.98
CA LYS A 308 29.70 23.05 16.45
C LYS A 308 28.50 22.26 16.97
N ASP A 309 28.76 21.33 17.90
CA ASP A 309 27.72 20.63 18.64
C ASP A 309 27.25 21.48 19.82
N ASP A 310 26.35 22.43 19.56
CA ASP A 310 25.72 23.25 20.60
C ASP A 310 24.41 22.61 21.07
N PHE A 311 24.21 22.53 22.39
CA PHE A 311 22.97 22.07 23.00
C PHE A 311 21.75 22.91 22.54
N GLY A 312 21.98 24.19 22.21
CA GLY A 312 20.95 25.08 21.65
C GLY A 312 20.41 24.61 20.29
N ALA A 313 21.23 23.94 19.46
CA ALA A 313 20.80 23.43 18.17
C ALA A 313 19.72 22.33 18.30
N PHE A 314 19.86 21.45 19.29
CA PHE A 314 18.85 20.43 19.58
C PHE A 314 17.52 21.03 20.04
N LEU A 315 17.55 22.07 20.87
CA LEU A 315 16.34 22.78 21.30
C LEU A 315 15.62 23.43 20.11
N LEU A 316 16.36 24.11 19.24
CA LEU A 316 15.82 24.73 18.02
C LEU A 316 15.21 23.68 17.09
N LEU A 317 15.88 22.54 16.90
CA LEU A 317 15.38 21.45 16.08
C LEU A 317 14.09 20.83 16.66
N GLY A 318 14.02 20.67 17.98
CA GLY A 318 12.82 20.21 18.68
C GLY A 318 11.66 21.18 18.51
N LEU A 319 11.88 22.49 18.72
CA LEU A 319 10.86 23.52 18.55
C LEU A 319 10.37 23.61 17.10
N LEU A 320 11.29 23.54 16.13
CA LEU A 320 10.97 23.48 14.71
C LEU A 320 10.09 22.27 14.39
N THR A 321 10.47 21.08 14.88
CA THR A 321 9.71 19.84 14.64
C THR A 321 8.29 19.96 15.18
N ILE A 322 8.12 20.48 16.40
CA ILE A 322 6.81 20.73 17.01
C ILE A 322 6.02 21.75 16.20
N GLY A 323 6.64 22.87 15.80
CA GLY A 323 6.00 23.93 15.02
C GLY A 323 5.52 23.44 13.65
N LEU A 324 6.37 22.68 12.94
CA LEU A 324 6.02 22.08 11.66
C LEU A 324 4.90 21.04 11.80
N ALA A 325 4.95 20.19 12.83
CA ALA A 325 3.90 19.20 13.11
C ALA A 325 2.56 19.87 13.44
N ALA A 326 2.56 20.89 14.30
CA ALA A 326 1.37 21.66 14.65
C ALA A 326 0.80 22.40 13.42
N GLY A 327 1.67 23.00 12.60
CA GLY A 327 1.29 23.66 11.35
C GLY A 327 0.66 22.69 10.35
N ALA A 328 1.26 21.51 10.17
CA ALA A 328 0.73 20.45 9.31
C ALA A 328 -0.62 19.95 9.82
N ALA A 329 -0.76 19.68 11.13
CA ALA A 329 -2.04 19.27 11.72
C ALA A 329 -3.13 20.34 11.54
N ALA A 330 -2.82 21.61 11.77
CA ALA A 330 -3.76 22.72 11.55
C ALA A 330 -4.15 22.88 10.07
N TRP A 331 -3.23 22.64 9.14
CA TRP A 331 -3.53 22.65 7.71
C TRP A 331 -4.38 21.44 7.30
N LEU A 332 -4.07 20.23 7.78
CA LEU A 332 -4.85 19.01 7.52
C LEU A 332 -6.28 19.12 8.04
N MET A 333 -6.48 19.67 9.24
CA MET A 333 -7.81 19.94 9.77
C MET A 333 -8.59 20.93 8.91
N ARG A 334 -7.95 22.00 8.42
CA ARG A 334 -8.56 22.95 7.48
C ARG A 334 -8.89 22.29 6.15
N ALA A 335 -7.99 21.46 5.62
CA ALA A 335 -8.20 20.69 4.39
C ALA A 335 -9.43 19.78 4.51
N TRP A 336 -9.52 19.04 5.62
CA TRP A 336 -10.66 18.18 5.93
C TRP A 336 -11.98 18.95 5.99
N ARG A 337 -12.00 20.08 6.72
CA ARG A 337 -13.19 20.95 6.81
C ARG A 337 -13.61 21.49 5.44
N SER A 338 -12.67 22.00 4.64
CA SER A 338 -12.98 22.51 3.30
C SER A 338 -13.56 21.47 2.35
N GLN A 339 -13.22 20.19 2.55
CA GLN A 339 -13.77 19.09 1.76
C GLN A 339 -15.19 18.71 2.23
N LEU A 340 -15.47 18.83 3.52
CA LEU A 340 -16.84 18.70 4.06
C LEU A 340 -17.77 19.82 3.59
N GLU A 341 -17.24 20.97 3.21
CA GLU A 341 -18.03 22.08 2.65
C GLU A 341 -18.32 21.93 1.14
N ARG A 342 -17.46 21.22 0.41
CA ARG A 342 -17.61 20.99 -1.05
C ARG A 342 -18.42 19.73 -1.40
N ALA A 343 -18.55 18.80 -0.45
CA ALA A 343 -19.22 17.50 -0.62
C ALA A 343 -20.68 17.55 -0.19
#